data_AF-A0A1A8CHL2-F1
#
_entry.id   AF-A0A1A8CHL2-F1
#
_cell.length_a   1.000
_cell.length_b   1.000
_cell.length_c   1.000
_cell.angle_alpha   90.00
_cell.angle_beta   90.00
_cell.angle_gamma   90.00
#
_symmetry.space_group_name_H-M   'P 1'
#
loop_
_entity.id
_entity.type
_entity.pdbx_description
1 polymer ?
#
loop_
_entity_poly.entity_id
_entity_poly.type
_entity_poly.pdbx_seq_one_letter_code
_entity_poly.pdbx_strand_id
1 'polypeptide(L)' 'LKSNPSHLTELDLSGNSLNVPDVKHLLDLLESPDYNLQTL' A
#
# COMPACT_ATOMS: atom_id res chain seq x y z
N LEU A 1 -22.24 -5.81 3.86
CA LEU A 1 -21.33 -4.69 4.18
C LEU A 1 -19.95 -5.00 3.60
N LYS A 2 -19.76 -4.81 2.29
CA LYS A 2 -18.41 -4.74 1.72
C LYS A 2 -17.95 -3.31 1.97
N SER A 3 -17.37 -3.08 3.14
CA SER A 3 -16.76 -1.79 3.47
C SER A 3 -15.62 -1.54 2.47
N ASN A 4 -15.52 -0.29 2.02
CA ASN A 4 -14.63 0.17 0.95
C ASN A 4 -13.26 -0.51 0.95
N PRO A 5 -12.77 -0.99 -0.21
CA PRO A 5 -11.33 -1.18 -0.36
C PRO A 5 -10.70 0.20 -0.17
N SER A 6 -9.65 0.29 0.64
CA SER A 6 -9.27 1.52 1.34
C SER A 6 -9.31 2.79 0.46
N HIS A 7 -9.88 3.89 0.96
CA HIS A 7 -9.71 5.23 0.38
C HIS A 7 -8.29 5.79 0.57
N LEU A 8 -7.34 4.95 0.98
CA LEU A 8 -5.97 5.32 1.20
C LEU A 8 -5.31 5.46 -0.18
N THR A 9 -5.02 6.70 -0.55
CA THR A 9 -4.35 7.05 -1.81
C THR A 9 -2.85 7.29 -1.60
N GLU A 10 -2.43 7.57 -0.38
CA GLU A 10 -1.04 7.90 -0.04
C GLU A 10 -0.62 7.14 1.21
N LEU A 11 0.57 6.56 1.15
CA LEU A 11 1.24 5.93 2.29
C LEU A 11 2.67 6.47 2.32
N ASP A 12 3.03 7.18 3.38
CA ASP A 12 4.40 7.67 3.57
C ASP A 12 5.14 6.72 4.52
N LEU A 13 6.16 6.05 4.01
CA LEU A 13 7.01 5.16 4.80
C LEU A 13 8.40 5.75 5.08
N SER A 14 8.58 7.05 4.86
CA SER A 14 9.85 7.73 5.15
C SER A 14 10.30 7.52 6.59
N GLY A 15 11.59 7.21 6.77
CA GLY A 15 12.18 6.95 8.08
C GLY A 15 11.96 5.55 8.64
N ASN A 16 11.29 4.63 7.92
CA ASN A 16 11.22 3.23 8.31
C ASN A 16 12.40 2.42 7.73
N SER A 17 13.01 1.57 8.56
CA SER A 17 13.95 0.53 8.10
C SER A 17 13.17 -0.70 7.66
N LEU A 18 12.56 -0.64 6.47
CA LEU A 18 11.83 -1.76 5.91
C LEU A 18 12.78 -2.74 5.25
N ASN A 19 12.56 -4.03 5.50
CA ASN A 19 13.28 -5.08 4.78
C ASN A 19 12.57 -5.40 3.46
N VAL A 20 13.30 -5.97 2.51
CA VAL A 20 12.76 -6.38 1.18
C VAL A 20 11.46 -7.20 1.27
N PRO A 21 11.28 -8.13 2.22
CA PRO A 21 10.01 -8.86 2.36
C PRO A 21 8.84 -7.95 2.74
N ASP A 22 9.07 -6.92 3.55
CA ASP A 22 8.04 -6.00 4.04
C ASP A 22 7.52 -5.11 2.90
N VAL A 23 8.40 -4.76 1.95
CA VAL A 23 8.04 -3.98 0.75
C VAL A 23 7.28 -4.82 -0.27
N LYS A 24 7.53 -6.13 -0.33
CA LYS A 24 6.88 -7.00 -1.32
C LYS A 24 5.36 -7.03 -1.17
N HIS A 25 4.87 -7.13 0.06
CA HIS A 25 3.42 -7.11 0.32
C HIS A 25 2.78 -5.74 0.00
N LEU A 26 3.55 -4.65 0.09
CA LEU A 26 3.08 -3.31 -0.28
C LEU A 26 2.94 -3.17 -1.80
N LEU A 27 3.83 -3.79 -2.58
CA LEU A 27 3.72 -3.83 -4.04
C LEU A 27 2.49 -4.63 -4.50
N ASP A 28 2.19 -5.75 -3.85
CA ASP A 28 0.98 -6.54 -4.15
C ASP A 28 -0.32 -5.72 -3.91
N LEU A 29 -0.28 -4.78 -2.96
CA LEU A 29 -1.40 -3.85 -2.70
C LEU A 29 -1.48 -2.74 -3.76
N LEU A 30 -0.34 -2.22 -4.24
CA LEU A 30 -0.27 -1.24 -5.32
C LEU A 30 -0.79 -1.79 -6.66
N GLU A 31 -0.56 -3.08 -6.93
CA GLU A 31 -1.00 -3.73 -8.17
C GLU A 31 -2.47 -4.18 -8.12
N SER A 32 -3.09 -4.17 -6.94
CA SER A 32 -4.48 -4.58 -6.79
C SER A 32 -5.43 -3.51 -7.35
N PRO A 33 -6.36 -3.86 -8.25
CA PRO A 33 -7.27 -2.91 -8.89
C PRO A 33 -8.25 -2.25 -7.91
N ASP A 34 -8.35 -2.79 -6.69
CA ASP A 34 -9.18 -2.26 -5.61
C ASP A 34 -8.50 -1.12 -4.84
N TYR A 35 -7.18 -0.92 -4.99
CA TYR A 35 -6.39 0.05 -4.23
C TYR A 35 -5.77 1.09 -5.18
N ASN A 36 -5.92 2.37 -4.84
CA ASN A 36 -5.42 3.50 -5.64
C ASN A 36 -4.24 4.17 -4.94
N LEU A 37 -3.28 3.40 -4.45
CA LEU A 37 -2.12 3.95 -3.76
C LEU A 37 -1.17 4.56 -4.80
N GLN A 38 -0.77 5.82 -4.62
CA GLN A 38 0.00 6.59 -5.62
C GLN A 38 1.41 6.97 -5.14
N THR A 39 1.76 6.73 -3.88
CA THR A 39 3.06 7.11 -3.29
C THR A 39 3.42 6.22 -2.10
N LEU A 40 4.73 5.98 -1.92
CA LEU A 40 5.40 5.25 -0.83
C LEU A 40 6.33 6.17 -0.05
#